data_AF-A0A973IKK7-F1
#
_entry.id   AF-A0A973IKK7-F1
#
_cell.length_a   1.000
_cell.length_b   1.000
_cell.length_c   1.000
_cell.angle_alpha   90.00
_cell.angle_beta   90.00
_cell.angle_gamma   90.00
#
_symmetry.space_group_name_H-M   'P 1'
#
loop_
_entity.id
_entity.type
_entity.pdbx_description
1 polymer ?
#
loop_
_entity_poly.entity_id
_entity_poly.type
_entity_poly.pdbx_seq_one_letter_code
_entity_poly.pdbx_strand_id
1 'polypeptide(L)'
;MKTIELVFFDIYNQKHILKVPFSLKDELFSKGIKIDASDILGLMFVCDDDFILKPANNQPFENNIYLCQVFDTNGNLLQNIKNKWFKEIKQKALQWRHFTIPTQKGFEFTNLKSKAI
;
A
#
# COMPACT_ATOMS: atom_id res chain seq x y z
N MET A 1 27.90 8.46 -8.71
CA MET A 1 26.81 8.24 -9.70
C MET A 1 25.73 9.29 -9.48
N LYS A 2 25.16 9.88 -10.53
CA LYS A 2 24.03 10.84 -10.39
C LYS A 2 22.72 10.06 -10.20
N THR A 3 21.91 10.47 -9.23
CA THR A 3 20.61 9.86 -8.91
C THR A 3 19.49 10.87 -9.04
N ILE A 4 18.29 10.37 -9.32
CA ILE A 4 17.04 11.11 -9.29
C ILE A 4 16.29 10.67 -8.04
N GLU A 5 15.75 11.61 -7.29
CA GLU A 5 14.90 11.30 -6.13
C GLU A 5 13.43 11.46 -6.53
N LEU A 6 12.64 10.43 -6.29
CA LEU A 6 11.22 10.40 -6.59
C LEU A 6 10.46 10.45 -5.28
N VAL A 7 9.68 11.50 -5.09
CA VAL A 7 8.89 11.71 -3.88
C VAL A 7 7.43 11.45 -4.19
N PHE A 8 6.76 10.59 -3.44
CA PHE A 8 5.34 10.32 -3.61
C PHE A 8 4.64 10.16 -2.27
N PHE A 9 3.31 10.17 -2.29
CA PHE A 9 2.47 10.04 -1.11
C PHE A 9 1.54 8.84 -1.25
N ASP A 10 1.38 8.07 -0.17
CA ASP A 10 0.43 6.96 -0.11
C ASP A 10 -1.02 7.41 0.18
N ILE A 11 -1.94 6.46 0.30
CA ILE A 11 -3.35 6.76 0.62
C ILE A 11 -3.52 7.39 2.01
N TYR A 12 -2.56 7.25 2.91
CA TYR A 12 -2.55 7.86 4.25
C TYR A 12 -1.83 9.22 4.27
N ASN A 13 -1.39 9.71 3.11
CA ASN A 13 -0.65 10.95 2.95
C ASN A 13 0.73 10.91 3.63
N GLN A 14 1.33 9.72 3.79
CA GLN A 14 2.72 9.60 4.24
C GLN A 14 3.66 9.76 3.05
N LYS A 15 4.77 10.46 3.28
CA LYS A 15 5.79 10.75 2.26
C LYS A 15 6.73 9.56 2.13
N HIS A 16 6.96 9.15 0.89
CA HIS A 16 7.93 8.11 0.52
C HIS A 16 8.94 8.66 -0.48
N ILE A 17 10.16 8.12 -0.45
CA ILE A 17 11.26 8.54 -1.32
C ILE A 17 11.89 7.31 -1.96
N LEU A 18 11.94 7.30 -3.29
CA LEU A 18 12.63 6.29 -4.08
C LEU A 18 13.79 6.94 -4.82
N LYS A 19 14.99 6.37 -4.73
CA LYS A 19 16.16 6.86 -5.48
C LYS A 19 16.41 5.97 -6.67
N VAL A 20 16.47 6.56 -7.86
CA VAL A 20 16.72 5.83 -9.10
C VAL A 20 17.96 6.38 -9.81
N PRO A 21 18.70 5.53 -10.55
CA PRO A 21 19.80 6.01 -11.38
C PRO A 21 19.34 7.04 -12.41
N PHE A 22 20.14 8.08 -12.65
CA PHE A 22 19.82 9.10 -13.66
C PHE A 22 19.69 8.53 -15.08
N SER A 23 20.27 7.36 -15.36
CA SER A 23 20.10 6.65 -16.63
C SER A 23 18.66 6.24 -16.93
N LEU A 24 17.80 6.10 -15.90
CA LEU A 24 16.38 5.75 -16.05
C LEU A 24 15.48 6.97 -16.28
N LYS A 25 16.05 8.16 -16.47
CA LYS A 25 15.28 9.39 -16.64
C LYS A 25 14.27 9.28 -17.78
N ASP A 26 14.71 8.89 -18.96
CA ASP A 26 13.82 8.87 -20.14
C ASP A 26 12.70 7.84 -20.01
N GLU A 27 12.97 6.70 -19.36
CA GLU A 27 11.98 5.69 -19.04
C GLU A 27 10.95 6.20 -18.02
N LEU A 28 11.42 6.90 -16.98
CA LEU A 28 10.55 7.51 -15.96
C LEU A 28 9.53 8.49 -16.58
N PHE A 29 9.94 9.32 -17.55
CA PHE A 29 9.03 10.30 -18.17
C PHE A 29 8.13 9.69 -19.26
N SER A 30 8.60 8.66 -19.96
CA SER A 30 7.83 8.04 -21.06
C SER A 30 6.86 6.97 -20.56
N LYS A 31 7.31 6.10 -19.66
CA LYS A 31 6.57 4.91 -19.21
C LYS A 31 6.24 4.95 -17.72
N GLY A 32 7.04 5.65 -16.92
CA GLY A 32 7.01 5.56 -15.47
C GLY A 32 7.84 4.38 -14.96
N ILE A 33 8.07 4.35 -13.66
CA ILE A 33 8.84 3.28 -13.01
C ILE A 33 7.91 2.40 -12.20
N LYS A 34 8.02 1.08 -12.39
CA LYS A 34 7.31 0.12 -11.55
C LYS A 34 7.90 0.12 -10.15
N ILE A 35 7.03 0.15 -9.16
CA ILE A 35 7.39 0.04 -7.76
C ILE A 35 6.71 -1.18 -7.16
N ASP A 36 7.50 -1.93 -6.39
CA ASP A 36 6.96 -2.97 -5.53
C ASP A 36 6.30 -2.27 -4.32
N ALA A 37 4.98 -2.38 -4.24
CA ALA A 37 4.20 -1.78 -3.17
C ALA A 37 4.11 -2.66 -1.91
N SER A 38 4.71 -3.86 -1.93
CA SER A 38 4.61 -4.81 -0.82
C SER A 38 5.16 -4.28 0.50
N ASP A 39 6.21 -3.47 0.42
CA ASP A 39 6.85 -2.83 1.58
C ASP A 39 6.18 -1.51 2.00
N ILE A 40 5.24 -0.98 1.22
CA ILE A 40 4.66 0.34 1.45
C ILE A 40 3.22 0.19 1.95
N LEU A 41 3.08 0.27 3.27
CA LEU A 41 1.79 0.27 3.95
C LEU A 41 0.93 1.44 3.42
N GLY A 42 -0.13 1.13 2.68
CA GLY A 42 -1.00 2.14 2.06
C GLY A 42 -0.90 2.24 0.53
N LEU A 43 0.03 1.50 -0.10
CA LEU A 43 -0.01 1.24 -1.53
C LEU A 43 -0.55 -0.16 -1.85
N MET A 44 -0.20 -1.16 -1.03
CA MET A 44 -0.69 -2.52 -1.22
C MET A 44 -1.98 -2.79 -0.43
N PHE A 45 -3.01 -3.25 -1.13
CA PHE A 45 -4.12 -4.02 -0.54
C PHE A 45 -3.98 -5.45 -1.02
N VAL A 46 -3.94 -6.41 -0.08
CA VAL A 46 -3.86 -7.87 -0.26
C VAL A 46 -3.97 -8.33 -1.73
N CYS A 47 -2.81 -8.62 -2.35
CA CYS A 47 -2.62 -9.31 -3.65
C CYS A 47 -3.18 -8.51 -4.87
N ASP A 48 -2.45 -8.11 -5.92
CA ASP A 48 -1.44 -8.85 -6.69
C ASP A 48 -0.61 -7.98 -7.69
N ASP A 49 -0.62 -6.65 -7.63
CA ASP A 49 -0.08 -5.83 -8.74
C ASP A 49 1.01 -4.82 -8.38
N ASP A 50 1.96 -4.66 -9.31
CA ASP A 50 2.94 -3.56 -9.33
C ASP A 50 2.22 -2.20 -9.48
N PHE A 51 2.72 -1.15 -8.82
CA PHE A 51 2.26 0.21 -9.07
C PHE A 51 3.23 0.94 -9.98
N ILE A 52 2.73 1.94 -10.71
CA ILE A 52 3.55 2.74 -11.62
C ILE A 52 3.70 4.14 -11.03
N LEU A 53 4.95 4.56 -10.84
CA LEU A 53 5.31 5.90 -10.43
C LEU A 53 5.58 6.78 -11.65
N LYS A 54 4.92 7.94 -11.74
CA LYS A 54 5.18 8.93 -12.79
C LYS A 54 5.37 10.33 -12.20
N PRO A 55 6.28 11.16 -12.73
CA PRO A 55 6.41 12.55 -12.33
C PRO A 55 5.09 13.31 -12.56
N ALA A 56 4.66 14.11 -11.58
CA ALA A 56 3.48 14.96 -11.71
C ALA A 56 3.71 16.08 -12.75
N ASN A 57 4.96 16.52 -12.89
CA ASN A 57 5.39 17.54 -13.84
C ASN A 57 6.72 17.11 -14.50
N ASN A 58 6.99 17.65 -15.69
CA ASN A 58 8.25 17.43 -16.41
C ASN A 58 9.45 18.17 -15.81
N GLN A 59 9.22 19.00 -14.78
CA GLN A 59 10.25 19.79 -14.12
C GLN A 59 10.48 19.26 -12.70
N PRO A 60 11.76 19.22 -12.24
CA PRO A 60 12.07 18.85 -10.87
C PRO A 60 11.50 19.90 -9.91
N PHE A 61 11.06 19.45 -8.74
CA PHE A 61 10.66 20.31 -7.64
C PHE A 61 11.87 21.04 -7.05
N GLU A 62 13.00 20.33 -6.90
CA GLU A 62 14.26 20.85 -6.38
C GLU A 62 15.39 19.90 -6.81
N ASN A 63 16.56 20.36 -7.28
CA ASN A 63 17.78 19.54 -7.49
C ASN A 63 17.61 18.02 -7.82
N ASN A 64 17.03 17.68 -8.98
CA ASN A 64 16.75 16.29 -9.42
C ASN A 64 15.76 15.49 -8.53
N ILE A 65 15.00 16.18 -7.69
CA ILE A 65 13.88 15.66 -6.92
C ILE A 65 12.60 15.89 -7.74
N TYR A 66 11.84 14.85 -8.00
CA TYR A 66 10.58 14.92 -8.73
C TYR A 66 9.44 14.46 -7.82
N LEU A 67 8.42 15.33 -7.72
CA LEU A 67 7.15 14.92 -7.13
C LEU A 67 6.45 13.98 -8.10
N CYS A 68 6.05 12.82 -7.61
CA CYS A 68 5.49 11.75 -8.39
C CYS A 68 4.09 11.37 -7.89
N GLN A 69 3.30 10.88 -8.82
CA GLN A 69 1.98 10.31 -8.61
C GLN A 69 2.06 8.80 -8.79
N VAL A 70 1.23 8.10 -8.02
CA VAL A 70 1.13 6.64 -8.06
C VAL A 70 -0.09 6.24 -8.87
N PHE A 71 0.12 5.36 -9.84
CA PHE A 71 -0.90 4.82 -10.73
C PHE A 71 -1.00 3.31 -10.55
N ASP A 72 -2.20 2.75 -10.70
CA ASP A 72 -2.37 1.31 -10.86
C ASP A 72 -1.91 0.86 -12.27
N THR A 73 -1.86 -0.46 -12.49
CA THR A 73 -1.53 -1.08 -13.78
C THR A 73 -2.49 -0.69 -14.91
N ASN A 74 -3.70 -0.23 -14.57
CA ASN A 74 -4.72 0.23 -15.51
C ASN A 74 -4.60 1.73 -15.82
N GLY A 75 -3.63 2.44 -15.23
CA GLY A 75 -3.41 3.86 -15.43
C GLY A 75 -4.31 4.78 -14.60
N ASN A 76 -5.04 4.25 -13.61
CA ASN A 76 -5.83 5.06 -12.69
C ASN A 76 -4.95 5.64 -11.59
N LEU A 77 -5.13 6.92 -11.30
CA LEU A 77 -4.47 7.60 -10.19
C LEU A 77 -4.95 7.02 -8.85
N LEU A 78 -4.01 6.64 -7.99
CA LEU A 78 -4.30 6.05 -6.67
C LEU A 78 -5.20 6.96 -5.81
N GLN A 79 -5.00 8.27 -5.90
CA GLN A 79 -5.78 9.26 -5.14
C GLN A 79 -7.27 9.25 -5.51
N ASN A 80 -7.61 8.87 -6.75
CA ASN A 80 -9.00 8.79 -7.23
C ASN A 80 -9.69 7.51 -6.74
N ILE A 81 -8.93 6.43 -6.56
CA ILE A 81 -9.44 5.14 -6.06
C ILE A 81 -9.35 5.02 -4.55
N LYS A 82 -8.69 5.97 -3.86
CA LYS A 82 -8.57 6.04 -2.40
C LYS A 82 -9.90 5.81 -1.67
N ASN A 83 -10.98 6.49 -2.07
CA ASN A 83 -12.29 6.33 -1.43
C ASN A 83 -12.89 4.93 -1.61
N LYS A 84 -12.71 4.32 -2.79
CA LYS A 84 -13.13 2.94 -3.06
C LYS A 84 -12.34 1.98 -2.17
N TRP A 85 -11.03 2.17 -2.09
CA TRP A 85 -10.14 1.34 -1.27
C TRP A 85 -10.42 1.46 0.22
N PHE A 86 -10.66 2.66 0.75
CA PHE A 86 -11.06 2.82 2.15
C PHE A 86 -12.37 2.07 2.49
N LYS A 87 -13.31 1.99 1.54
CA LYS A 87 -14.53 1.18 1.71
C LYS A 87 -14.21 -0.31 1.72
N GLU A 88 -13.37 -0.77 0.80
CA GLU A 88 -12.96 -2.19 0.72
C GLU A 88 -12.13 -2.63 1.93
N ILE A 89 -11.21 -1.80 2.42
CA ILE A 89 -10.44 -2.01 3.65
C ILE A 89 -11.39 -2.20 4.83
N LYS A 90 -12.38 -1.31 4.97
CA LYS A 90 -13.38 -1.42 6.04
C LYS A 90 -14.20 -2.71 5.92
N GLN A 91 -14.60 -3.10 4.71
CA GLN A 91 -15.37 -4.33 4.47
C GLN A 91 -14.55 -5.59 4.78
N LYS A 92 -13.31 -5.71 4.28
CA LYS A 92 -12.44 -6.87 4.59
C LYS A 92 -12.10 -6.93 6.07
N ALA A 93 -11.83 -5.80 6.73
CA ALA A 93 -11.60 -5.75 8.18
C ALA A 93 -12.83 -6.23 8.98
N LEU A 94 -14.04 -5.90 8.54
CA LEU A 94 -15.27 -6.45 9.11
C LEU A 94 -15.37 -7.95 8.89
N GLN A 95 -15.06 -8.46 7.69
CA GLN A 95 -15.04 -9.90 7.43
C GLN A 95 -14.02 -10.63 8.31
N TRP A 96 -12.80 -10.10 8.47
CA TRP A 96 -11.78 -10.67 9.36
C TRP A 96 -12.14 -10.63 10.84
N ARG A 97 -12.93 -9.63 11.29
CA ARG A 97 -13.52 -9.66 12.65
C ARG A 97 -14.43 -10.87 12.86
N HIS A 98 -15.16 -11.32 11.83
CA HIS A 98 -15.97 -12.54 11.95
C HIS A 98 -15.13 -13.82 12.08
N PHE A 99 -13.86 -13.80 11.66
CA PHE A 99 -12.91 -14.91 11.84
C PHE A 99 -12.12 -14.84 13.16
N THR A 100 -12.05 -13.66 13.80
CA THR A 100 -11.28 -13.43 15.03
C THR A 100 -12.14 -13.32 16.29
N ILE A 101 -13.47 -13.29 16.17
CA ILE A 101 -14.36 -13.57 17.31
C ILE A 101 -14.30 -15.09 17.54
N PRO A 102 -13.72 -15.58 18.66
CA PRO A 102 -13.93 -16.97 19.02
C PRO A 102 -15.44 -17.13 19.20
N THR A 103 -16.04 -18.03 18.43
CA THR A 103 -17.35 -18.56 18.79
C THR A 103 -17.21 -19.15 20.18
N GLN A 104 -17.56 -18.38 21.21
CA GLN A 104 -17.82 -18.87 22.56
C GLN A 104 -19.06 -19.75 22.51
N LYS A 105 -18.90 -20.94 21.94
CA LYS A 105 -19.75 -22.11 22.18
C LYS A 105 -18.81 -23.29 22.33
N GLY A 106 -18.59 -23.69 23.58
CA GLY A 106 -17.96 -24.97 23.89
C GLY A 106 -16.63 -24.92 24.64
N PHE A 107 -16.48 -24.08 25.66
CA PHE A 107 -15.68 -24.50 26.82
C PHE A 107 -16.67 -24.80 27.94
N GLU A 108 -17.26 -26.00 27.88
CA GLU A 108 -17.81 -26.62 29.07
C GLU A 108 -16.63 -26.83 30.01
N PHE A 109 -16.54 -26.02 31.06
CA PHE A 109 -15.79 -26.41 32.24
C PHE A 109 -16.50 -27.66 32.76
N THR A 110 -16.00 -28.84 32.39
CA THR A 110 -16.32 -30.06 33.11
C THR A 110 -15.90 -29.81 34.55
N ASN A 111 -16.89 -29.51 35.37
CA ASN A 111 -16.80 -29.44 36.80
C ASN A 111 -16.43 -30.85 37.26
N LEU A 112 -15.12 -31.12 37.32
CA LEU A 112 -14.58 -32.32 37.94
C LEU A 112 -14.90 -32.20 39.44
N LYS A 113 -16.07 -32.71 39.79
CA LYS A 113 -16.37 -33.20 41.13
C LYS A 113 -15.32 -34.25 41.49
N SER A 114 -14.21 -33.82 42.07
CA SER A 114 -13.34 -34.70 42.84
C SER A 114 -13.82 -34.70 44.28
N LYS A 115 -14.78 -35.59 44.54
CA LYS A 115 -15.23 -36.04 45.85
C LYS A 115 -14.14 -36.94 46.44
N ALA A 116 -13.75 -36.73 47.70
CA ALA A 116 -13.05 -37.64 48.64
C ALA A 116 -11.67 -38.18 48.19
N ILE A 117 -10.64 -38.25 49.03
CA ILE A 117 -10.54 -38.83 50.39
C ILE A 117 -9.59 -37.96 51.24
#